data_AF-W4MBM1-F1
#
_entry.id   AF-W4MBM1-F1
#
_cell.length_a   1.000
_cell.length_b   1.000
_cell.length_c   1.000
_cell.angle_alpha   90.00
_cell.angle_beta   90.00
_cell.angle_gamma   90.00
#
_symmetry.space_group_name_H-M   'P 1'
#
loop_
_entity.id
_entity.type
_entity.pdbx_description
1 polymer ?
#
loop_
_entity_poly.entity_id
_entity_poly.type
_entity_poly.pdbx_seq_one_letter_code
_entity_poly.pdbx_strand_id
1 'polypeptide(L)'
;MQLLVISGGRHPYAESTPILGDFLSAAGYDLSITEDASILANATEMREYDALIFNTRRENLPDFGDLTLSQAEQDGLKQFIRSGKGFICLHIGTCIPDAWPEFHDITGGGWITGSSFHPPY
;
A
#
# COMPACT_ATOMS: atom_id res chain seq x y z
N MET A 1 9.12 -13.02 10.98
CA MET A 1 8.69 -11.62 10.88
C MET A 1 7.28 -11.63 10.38
N GLN A 2 6.43 -10.81 10.97
CA GLN A 2 5.02 -10.72 10.63
C GLN A 2 4.81 -9.57 9.63
N LEU A 3 4.29 -9.86 8.44
CA LEU A 3 4.09 -8.87 7.38
C LEU A 3 2.59 -8.64 7.17
N LEU A 4 2.21 -7.37 6.96
CA LEU A 4 0.88 -6.99 6.53
C LEU A 4 0.92 -6.62 5.04
N VAL A 5 0.14 -7.31 4.22
CA VAL A 5 -0.08 -6.97 2.81
C VAL A 5 -1.46 -6.36 2.68
N ILE A 6 -1.52 -5.07 2.34
CA ILE A 6 -2.76 -4.47 1.85
C ILE A 6 -2.80 -4.67 0.34
N SER A 7 -3.83 -5.36 -0.14
CA SER A 7 -4.05 -5.63 -1.55
C SER A 7 -5.41 -5.16 -2.04
N GLY A 8 -5.83 -5.59 -3.24
CA GLY A 8 -7.09 -5.20 -3.85
C GLY A 8 -7.02 -3.87 -4.60
N GLY A 9 -8.08 -3.59 -5.35
CA GLY A 9 -8.21 -2.40 -6.20
C GLY A 9 -8.26 -2.73 -7.69
N ARG A 10 -8.11 -1.70 -8.53
CA ARG A 10 -8.33 -1.78 -9.98
C ARG A 10 -7.12 -2.32 -10.76
N HIS A 11 -6.61 -3.51 -10.41
CA HIS A 11 -5.56 -4.27 -11.12
C HIS A 11 -5.79 -5.77 -10.88
N PRO A 12 -5.14 -6.70 -11.63
CA PRO A 12 -5.35 -8.16 -11.46
C PRO A 12 -4.67 -8.70 -10.19
N TYR A 13 -4.99 -8.13 -9.02
CA TYR A 13 -4.44 -8.55 -7.73
C TYR A 13 -4.86 -9.96 -7.33
N ALA A 14 -6.01 -10.45 -7.80
CA ALA A 14 -6.40 -11.85 -7.65
C ALA A 14 -5.37 -12.82 -8.26
N GLU A 15 -4.59 -12.37 -9.25
CA GLU A 15 -3.52 -13.16 -9.87
C GLU A 15 -2.17 -12.91 -9.19
N SER A 16 -1.84 -11.65 -8.85
CA SER A 16 -0.52 -11.30 -8.33
C SER A 16 -0.36 -11.53 -6.82
N THR A 17 -1.41 -11.36 -6.02
CA THR A 17 -1.35 -11.47 -4.55
C THR A 17 -1.05 -12.88 -4.06
N PRO A 18 -1.62 -13.96 -4.62
CA PRO A 18 -1.22 -15.32 -4.26
C PRO A 18 0.26 -15.59 -4.54
N ILE A 19 0.77 -15.13 -5.68
CA ILE A 19 2.19 -15.30 -6.05
C ILE A 19 3.10 -14.55 -5.07
N LEU A 20 2.74 -13.31 -4.71
CA LEU A 20 3.46 -12.53 -3.69
C LEU A 20 3.43 -13.23 -2.34
N GLY A 21 2.27 -13.76 -1.94
CA GLY A 21 2.09 -14.50 -0.69
C GLY A 21 2.97 -15.74 -0.64
N ASP A 22 2.90 -16.59 -1.66
CA ASP A 22 3.71 -17.81 -1.76
C ASP A 22 5.20 -17.50 -1.71
N PHE A 23 5.64 -16.45 -2.42
CA PHE A 23 7.04 -16.03 -2.42
C PHE A 23 7.53 -15.59 -1.03
N LEU A 24 6.74 -14.78 -0.33
CA LEU A 24 7.10 -14.30 1.02
C LEU A 24 7.03 -15.42 2.07
N SER A 25 6.03 -16.30 2.00
CA SER A 25 5.92 -17.45 2.89
C SER A 25 7.05 -18.46 2.65
N ALA A 26 7.42 -18.73 1.40
CA ALA A 26 8.58 -19.57 1.06
C ALA A 26 9.90 -18.99 1.59
N ALA A 27 9.99 -17.66 1.73
CA ALA A 27 11.11 -16.97 2.36
C ALA A 27 11.08 -17.03 3.92
N GLY A 28 10.05 -17.62 4.52
CA GLY A 28 9.92 -17.81 5.97
C GLY A 28 9.22 -16.67 6.72
N TYR A 29 8.40 -15.88 6.03
CA TYR A 29 7.61 -14.81 6.66
C TYR A 29 6.18 -15.25 6.97
N ASP A 30 5.66 -14.75 8.10
CA ASP A 30 4.26 -14.89 8.47
C ASP A 30 3.47 -13.73 7.84
N LEU A 31 2.30 -14.02 7.28
CA LEU A 31 1.55 -13.05 6.46
C LEU A 31 0.13 -12.84 6.97
N SER A 32 -0.29 -11.58 7.02
CA SER A 32 -1.70 -11.19 6.98
C SER A 32 -1.94 -10.46 5.66
N ILE A 33 -2.87 -10.95 4.84
CA ILE A 33 -3.25 -10.34 3.57
C ILE A 33 -4.70 -9.87 3.68
N THR A 34 -4.96 -8.60 3.39
CA THR A 34 -6.31 -8.01 3.45
C THR A 34 -6.49 -6.93 2.39
N GLU A 35 -7.73 -6.70 1.96
CA GLU A 35 -8.10 -5.52 1.16
C GLU A 35 -8.63 -4.38 2.03
N ASP A 36 -8.95 -4.66 3.30
CA ASP A 36 -9.47 -3.70 4.25
C ASP A 36 -8.33 -2.84 4.83
N ALA A 37 -8.32 -1.57 4.46
CA ALA A 37 -7.32 -0.60 4.91
C ALA A 37 -7.61 -0.05 6.32
N SER A 38 -8.77 -0.33 6.91
CA SER A 38 -9.16 0.21 8.23
C SER A 38 -8.20 -0.24 9.34
N ILE A 39 -7.51 -1.37 9.15
CA ILE A 39 -6.42 -1.84 10.01
C ILE A 39 -5.33 -0.79 10.20
N LEU A 40 -5.06 0.05 9.19
CA LEU A 40 -4.05 1.10 9.27
C LEU A 40 -4.38 2.12 10.36
N ALA A 41 -5.66 2.34 10.66
CA ALA A 41 -6.10 3.20 11.76
C ALA A 41 -6.04 2.53 13.14
N ASN A 42 -5.84 1.21 13.21
CA ASN A 42 -5.74 0.47 14.46
C ASN A 42 -4.29 0.33 14.92
N ALA A 43 -3.83 1.30 15.72
CA ALA A 43 -2.47 1.30 16.26
C ALA A 43 -2.11 0.07 17.12
N THR A 44 -3.10 -0.65 17.67
CA THR A 44 -2.83 -1.87 18.44
C THR A 44 -2.53 -3.04 17.52
N GLU A 45 -3.35 -3.25 16.48
CA GLU A 45 -3.10 -4.29 15.49
C GLU A 45 -1.83 -4.01 14.67
N MET A 46 -1.62 -2.74 14.28
CA MET A 46 -0.44 -2.35 13.51
C MET A 46 0.89 -2.61 14.25
N ARG A 47 0.89 -2.74 15.60
CA ARG A 47 2.13 -3.05 16.35
C ARG A 47 2.63 -4.47 16.13
N GLU A 48 1.73 -5.40 15.76
CA GLU A 48 2.05 -6.81 15.56
C GLU A 48 2.86 -7.06 14.27
N TYR A 49 2.87 -6.12 13.33
CA TYR A 49 3.54 -6.26 12.04
C TYR A 49 4.93 -5.61 12.03
N ASP A 50 5.92 -6.29 11.47
CA ASP A 50 7.28 -5.77 11.29
C ASP A 50 7.42 -4.89 10.04
N ALA A 51 6.61 -5.18 9.01
CA ALA A 51 6.53 -4.37 7.80
C ALA A 51 5.13 -4.37 7.17
N LEU A 52 4.87 -3.30 6.44
CA LEU A 52 3.65 -3.05 5.66
C LEU A 52 4.00 -3.07 4.17
N ILE A 53 3.25 -3.85 3.39
CA ILE A 53 3.40 -3.98 1.95
C ILE A 53 2.12 -3.48 1.28
N PHE A 54 2.26 -2.44 0.47
CA PHE A 54 1.21 -1.99 -0.43
C PHE A 54 1.34 -2.70 -1.77
N ASN A 55 0.48 -3.71 -1.97
CA ASN A 55 0.17 -4.31 -3.25
C ASN A 55 -1.20 -3.82 -3.73
N THR A 56 -1.38 -2.50 -3.74
CA THR A 56 -2.64 -1.80 -4.00
C THR A 56 -2.36 -0.36 -4.40
N ARG A 57 -3.24 0.25 -5.20
CA ARG A 57 -3.27 1.69 -5.47
C ARG A 57 -4.41 2.33 -4.69
N ARG A 58 -4.10 3.29 -3.82
CA ARG A 58 -5.04 3.90 -2.85
C ARG A 58 -5.47 5.31 -3.25
N GLU A 59 -6.31 5.41 -4.26
CA GLU A 59 -6.90 6.68 -4.70
C GLU A 59 -8.37 6.48 -5.11
N ASN A 60 -9.05 7.58 -5.44
CA ASN A 60 -10.36 7.50 -6.06
C ASN A 60 -10.21 7.17 -7.55
N LEU A 61 -10.69 5.99 -7.95
CA LEU A 61 -10.50 5.47 -9.30
C LEU A 61 -11.80 5.59 -10.10
N PRO A 62 -11.79 6.28 -11.27
CA PRO A 62 -12.92 6.30 -12.18
C PRO A 62 -13.37 4.88 -12.53
N ASP A 63 -14.68 4.66 -12.51
CA ASP A 63 -15.36 3.39 -12.84
C ASP A 63 -14.97 2.19 -11.97
N PHE A 64 -14.41 2.42 -10.78
CA PHE A 64 -14.09 1.35 -9.82
C PHE A 64 -14.61 1.67 -8.41
N GLY A 65 -14.26 2.84 -7.89
CA GLY A 65 -14.65 3.27 -6.54
C GLY A 65 -13.57 4.04 -5.83
N ASP A 66 -13.94 4.59 -4.68
CA ASP A 66 -13.06 5.36 -3.82
C ASP A 66 -12.25 4.43 -2.89
N LEU A 67 -10.95 4.32 -3.14
CA LEU A 67 -10.00 3.60 -2.29
C LEU A 67 -9.08 4.56 -1.54
N THR A 68 -9.39 5.85 -1.49
CA THR A 68 -8.58 6.80 -0.73
C THR A 68 -8.49 6.35 0.73
N LEU A 69 -7.32 6.60 1.33
CA LEU A 69 -7.15 6.41 2.76
C LEU A 69 -7.75 7.61 3.49
N SER A 70 -8.56 7.33 4.51
CA SER A 70 -9.00 8.32 5.49
C SER A 70 -7.82 8.92 6.24
N GLN A 71 -8.03 10.08 6.87
CA GLN A 71 -6.97 10.74 7.65
C GLN A 71 -6.38 9.84 8.74
N ALA A 72 -7.22 9.03 9.39
CA ALA A 72 -6.78 8.10 10.44
C ALA A 72 -5.89 6.99 9.89
N GLU A 73 -6.22 6.43 8.73
CA GLU A 73 -5.40 5.42 8.06
C GLU A 73 -4.07 5.99 7.56
N GLN A 74 -4.09 7.22 7.00
CA GLN A 74 -2.86 7.94 6.63
C GLN A 74 -1.96 8.21 7.84
N ASP A 75 -2.54 8.65 8.96
CA ASP A 75 -1.81 8.95 10.18
C ASP A 75 -1.21 7.68 10.80
N GLY A 76 -1.97 6.59 10.81
CA GLY A 76 -1.48 5.29 11.28
C GLY A 76 -0.34 4.74 10.43
N LEU A 77 -0.41 4.86 9.10
CA LEU A 77 0.72 4.51 8.21
C LEU A 77 1.95 5.37 8.53
N LYS A 78 1.79 6.69 8.62
CA LYS A 78 2.90 7.60 8.97
C LYS A 78 3.52 7.24 10.33
N GLN A 79 2.70 6.91 11.32
CA GLN A 79 3.17 6.50 12.64
C GLN A 79 3.93 5.16 12.59
N PHE A 80 3.41 4.19 11.85
CA PHE A 80 4.06 2.90 11.63
C PHE A 80 5.48 3.08 11.07
N ILE A 81 5.64 3.88 10.00
CA ILE A 81 6.95 4.19 9.41
C ILE A 81 7.85 4.94 10.40
N ARG A 82 7.33 5.97 11.07
CA ARG A 82 8.09 6.74 12.07
C ARG A 82 8.56 5.90 13.26
N SER A 83 7.88 4.79 13.55
CA SER A 83 8.30 3.84 14.57
C SER A 83 9.47 2.94 14.16
N GLY A 84 9.98 3.08 12.93
CA GLY A 84 11.12 2.31 12.41
C GLY A 84 10.72 1.00 11.73
N LYS A 85 9.42 0.77 11.50
CA LYS A 85 8.92 -0.43 10.82
C LYS A 85 8.99 -0.26 9.29
N GLY A 86 9.14 -1.37 8.57
CA GLY A 86 9.40 -1.35 7.12
C GLY A 86 8.16 -1.00 6.31
N PHE A 87 8.30 -0.17 5.27
CA PHE A 87 7.23 0.08 4.31
C PHE A 87 7.70 -0.23 2.89
N ILE A 88 6.93 -1.03 2.18
CA ILE A 88 7.20 -1.46 0.80
C ILE A 88 6.00 -1.09 -0.05
N CYS A 89 6.23 -0.35 -1.13
CA CYS A 89 5.18 0.04 -2.07
C CYS A 89 5.50 -0.52 -3.45
N LEU A 90 4.62 -1.36 -3.99
CA LEU A 90 4.90 -2.13 -5.20
C LEU A 90 4.28 -1.48 -6.44
N HIS A 91 5.10 -1.27 -7.47
CA HIS A 91 4.67 -0.86 -8.81
C HIS A 91 3.73 0.37 -8.77
N ILE A 92 2.50 0.23 -9.28
CA ILE A 92 1.47 1.27 -9.30
C ILE A 92 0.97 1.71 -7.91
N GLY A 93 1.36 1.02 -6.84
CA GLY A 93 1.06 1.49 -5.48
C GLY A 93 1.68 2.86 -5.18
N THR A 94 2.71 3.25 -5.93
CA THR A 94 3.37 4.56 -5.84
C THR A 94 2.66 5.66 -6.62
N CYS A 95 1.50 5.41 -7.23
CA CYS A 95 0.67 6.48 -7.77
C CYS A 95 0.23 7.43 -6.64
N ILE A 96 0.47 8.73 -6.82
CA ILE A 96 0.20 9.74 -5.80
C ILE A 96 -1.29 10.07 -5.81
N PRO A 97 -2.03 9.81 -4.72
CA PRO A 97 -3.45 10.15 -4.64
C PRO A 97 -3.62 11.66 -4.54
N ASP A 98 -4.55 12.25 -5.30
CA ASP A 98 -4.87 13.68 -5.21
C ASP A 98 -5.29 14.10 -3.78
N ALA A 99 -5.93 13.18 -3.05
CA ALA A 99 -6.36 13.38 -1.67
C ALA A 99 -5.23 13.29 -0.64
N TRP A 100 -4.03 12.84 -1.02
CA TRP A 100 -2.89 12.73 -0.13
C TRP A 100 -1.53 12.98 -0.83
N PRO A 101 -1.25 14.23 -1.24
CA PRO A 101 -0.01 14.58 -1.94
C PRO A 101 1.26 14.26 -1.14
N GLU A 102 1.21 14.31 0.20
CA GLU A 102 2.35 14.01 1.08
C GLU A 102 2.81 12.54 0.98
N PHE A 103 1.98 11.66 0.41
CA PHE A 103 2.39 10.29 0.11
C PHE A 103 3.62 10.24 -0.81
N HIS A 104 3.80 11.25 -1.67
CA HIS A 104 4.98 11.39 -2.54
C HIS A 104 6.29 11.41 -1.75
N ASP A 105 6.31 12.10 -0.61
CA ASP A 105 7.51 12.20 0.23
C ASP A 105 7.78 10.89 0.97
N ILE A 106 6.72 10.12 1.26
CA ILE A 106 6.82 8.80 1.91
C ILE A 106 7.44 7.77 0.95
N THR A 107 7.00 7.77 -0.31
CA THR A 107 7.52 6.84 -1.34
C THR A 107 8.79 7.33 -2.02
N GLY A 108 9.21 8.58 -1.77
CA GLY A 108 10.40 9.20 -2.38
C GLY A 108 10.22 9.56 -3.87
N GLY A 109 8.97 9.63 -4.33
CA GLY A 109 8.61 9.75 -5.74
C GLY A 109 7.36 8.94 -6.09
N GLY A 110 6.78 9.18 -7.26
CA GLY A 110 5.61 8.43 -7.70
C GLY A 110 5.02 8.93 -9.01
N TRP A 111 4.04 8.19 -9.53
CA TRP A 111 3.29 8.63 -10.70
C TRP A 111 2.27 9.69 -10.31
N ILE A 112 2.31 10.85 -10.96
CA ILE A 112 1.36 11.94 -10.78
C ILE A 112 0.45 11.97 -12.02
N THR A 113 -0.83 11.64 -11.84
CA THR A 113 -1.81 11.63 -12.93
C THR A 113 -1.86 12.99 -13.62
N GLY A 114 -1.80 13.00 -14.96
CA GLY A 114 -1.81 14.23 -15.76
C GLY A 114 -0.45 14.94 -15.87
N SER A 115 0.56 14.55 -15.09
CA SER A 115 1.92 15.12 -15.17
C SER A 115 2.97 14.10 -15.63
N SER A 116 2.94 12.89 -15.06
CA SER A 116 3.82 11.79 -15.45
C SER A 116 3.40 11.20 -16.80
N PHE A 117 4.38 10.72 -17.58
CA PHE A 117 4.14 10.06 -18.85
C PHE A 117 5.19 8.98 -19.12
N HIS A 118 4.81 7.98 -19.90
CA HIS A 118 5.79 7.07 -20.49
C HIS A 118 6.44 7.78 -21.68
N PRO A 119 7.78 7.87 -21.76
CA PRO A 119 8.42 8.45 -22.93
C PRO A 119 8.09 7.63 -24.18
N PRO A 120 8.09 8.26 -25.37
CA PRO A 120 7.99 7.52 -26.62
C PRO A 120 9.11 6.47 -26.72
N TYR A 121 8.78 5.29 -27.27
CA TYR A 121 9.71 4.17 -27.46
C TYR A 121 10.88 4.52 -28.38
#